data_AF-A0A7S1VW09-F1
#
_entry.id   AF-A0A7S1VW09-F1
#
_cell.length_a   1.000
_cell.length_b   1.000
_cell.length_c   1.000
_cell.angle_alpha   90.00
_cell.angle_beta   90.00
_cell.angle_gamma   90.00
#
_symmetry.space_group_name_H-M   'P 1'
#
loop_
_entity.id
_entity.type
_entity.pdbx_description
1 polymer ?
#
loop_
_entity_poly.entity_id
_entity_poly.type
_entity_poly.pdbx_seq_one_letter_code
_entity_poly.pdbx_strand_id
1 'polypeptide(L)'
;DEKEDTVGKAGEGSGNDDNSLNVADGSDDLDQNLESGDCFIGFDLGTSGARMSIVEKTSAGHFDEVVTEALAWDSNLIFDDGNDWRKAIDMLLSRAKGMEVMDRVKAICVSGTSATCLLVKRHSLDVSRKARMYNFDVKGGSSPAVENVMELIDKYVPDKHTARATTGTLAKLLLWSEEQSLSDEVLCHQSDFVSLSLMYEGLNDEVDITTHCDFHNILKLGYDVRELEYPSWMMKLLKEGANIPNPEDVLPSKVVSPGEPIGVISPVVASKYGLSND
;
A
#
# COMPACT_ATOMS: atom_id res chain seq x y z
N ASP A 1 -10.66 7.88 -68.52
CA ASP A 1 -9.65 6.90 -68.90
C ASP A 1 -9.20 6.17 -67.64
N GLU A 2 -10.09 5.47 -66.93
CA GLU A 2 -10.56 4.10 -67.23
C GLU A 2 -9.43 3.11 -67.54
N LYS A 3 -9.14 2.24 -66.56
CA LYS A 3 -9.10 0.78 -66.78
C LYS A 3 -9.13 0.04 -65.43
N GLU A 4 -10.18 -0.74 -65.27
CA GLU A 4 -10.39 -1.81 -64.29
C GLU A 4 -9.75 -3.15 -64.71
N ASP A 5 -9.77 -4.06 -63.74
CA ASP A 5 -9.70 -5.53 -63.77
C ASP A 5 -8.31 -6.19 -63.82
N THR A 6 -7.98 -7.18 -62.95
CA THR A 6 -8.83 -8.31 -62.55
C THR A 6 -8.38 -8.98 -61.23
N VAL A 7 -9.37 -9.64 -60.63
CA VAL A 7 -9.47 -10.47 -59.42
C VAL A 7 -8.52 -11.69 -59.35
N GLY A 8 -8.09 -12.04 -58.13
CA GLY A 8 -7.65 -13.38 -57.75
C GLY A 8 -7.92 -13.67 -56.26
N LYS A 9 -8.94 -14.49 -55.96
CA LYS A 9 -9.28 -15.05 -54.64
C LYS A 9 -8.77 -16.48 -54.52
N ALA A 10 -8.06 -16.81 -53.44
CA ALA A 10 -7.93 -18.11 -52.75
C ALA A 10 -6.98 -17.86 -51.56
N GLY A 11 -7.13 -18.34 -50.32
CA GLY A 11 -8.05 -19.26 -49.66
C GLY A 11 -7.72 -19.21 -48.16
N GLU A 12 -8.60 -19.79 -47.36
CA GLU A 12 -8.68 -19.73 -45.88
C GLU A 12 -7.61 -20.53 -45.12
N GLY A 13 -7.46 -20.18 -43.83
CA GLY A 13 -6.83 -20.98 -42.76
C GLY A 13 -5.46 -20.43 -42.36
N SER A 14 -5.10 -20.23 -41.09
CA SER A 14 -5.68 -20.65 -39.81
C SER A 14 -4.84 -20.03 -38.68
N GLY A 15 -5.43 -19.74 -37.52
CA GLY A 15 -4.70 -19.74 -36.24
C GLY A 15 -4.62 -18.40 -35.53
N ASN A 16 -5.57 -18.18 -34.62
CA ASN A 16 -5.43 -17.31 -33.46
C ASN A 16 -4.23 -17.73 -32.62
N ASP A 17 -3.52 -16.76 -32.06
CA ASP A 17 -2.91 -16.86 -30.72
C ASP A 17 -3.03 -15.46 -30.08
N ASP A 18 -4.28 -15.09 -29.77
CA ASP A 18 -4.58 -14.01 -28.84
C ASP A 18 -4.35 -14.57 -27.44
N ASN A 19 -3.11 -14.48 -26.97
CA ASN A 19 -2.75 -14.91 -25.63
C ASN A 19 -3.09 -13.78 -24.65
N SER A 20 -4.39 -13.53 -24.48
CA SER A 20 -4.90 -12.76 -23.36
C SER A 20 -4.64 -13.58 -22.10
N LEU A 21 -3.56 -13.24 -21.40
CA LEU A 21 -3.30 -13.72 -20.06
C LEU A 21 -4.48 -13.28 -19.18
N ASN A 22 -5.41 -14.21 -18.93
CA ASN A 22 -6.37 -14.10 -17.85
C ASN A 22 -5.58 -14.08 -16.54
N VAL A 23 -5.23 -12.89 -16.09
CA VAL A 23 -4.98 -12.65 -14.67
C VAL A 23 -6.34 -12.81 -14.04
N ALA A 24 -6.54 -13.91 -13.30
CA ALA A 24 -7.74 -14.09 -12.50
C ALA A 24 -7.75 -12.96 -11.47
N ASP A 25 -8.60 -11.97 -11.71
CA ASP A 25 -8.85 -10.88 -10.79
C ASP A 25 -9.65 -11.44 -9.61
N GLY A 26 -9.01 -11.57 -8.45
CA GLY A 26 -9.68 -11.99 -7.22
C GLY A 26 -10.75 -10.99 -6.74
N SER A 27 -10.87 -9.82 -7.39
CA SER A 27 -11.95 -8.86 -7.11
C SER A 27 -13.31 -9.30 -7.65
N ASP A 28 -13.35 -10.09 -8.75
CA ASP A 28 -14.58 -10.57 -9.38
C ASP A 28 -15.34 -11.61 -8.52
N ASP A 29 -14.64 -12.30 -7.61
CA ASP A 29 -15.24 -13.32 -6.72
C ASP A 29 -15.92 -12.70 -5.49
N LEU A 30 -15.52 -11.50 -5.07
CA LEU A 30 -16.17 -10.79 -3.95
C LEU A 30 -17.55 -10.28 -4.38
N ASP A 31 -17.63 -9.61 -5.53
CA ASP A 31 -18.88 -8.96 -6.00
C ASP A 31 -20.00 -9.97 -6.28
N GLN A 32 -19.66 -11.21 -6.68
CA GLN A 32 -20.63 -12.27 -6.96
C GLN A 32 -21.30 -12.84 -5.70
N ASN A 33 -20.75 -12.60 -4.51
CA ASN A 33 -21.23 -13.18 -3.25
C ASN A 33 -21.74 -12.16 -2.23
N LEU A 34 -21.75 -10.86 -2.54
CA LEU A 34 -22.20 -9.84 -1.61
C LEU A 34 -23.73 -9.83 -1.45
N GLU A 35 -24.21 -9.95 -0.21
CA GLU A 35 -25.63 -9.93 0.16
C GLU A 35 -26.09 -8.54 0.62
N SER A 36 -27.41 -8.31 0.57
CA SER A 36 -27.99 -7.10 1.17
C SER A 36 -27.71 -7.11 2.67
N GLY A 37 -27.16 -6.01 3.19
CA GLY A 37 -26.75 -5.87 4.57
C GLY A 37 -25.29 -6.22 4.83
N ASP A 38 -24.51 -6.62 3.83
CA ASP A 38 -23.06 -6.71 4.03
C ASP A 38 -22.46 -5.31 4.24
N CYS A 39 -21.59 -5.20 5.24
CA CYS A 39 -20.95 -3.95 5.62
C CYS A 39 -19.45 -3.95 5.28
N PHE A 40 -18.90 -2.76 5.02
CA PHE A 40 -17.49 -2.56 4.72
C PHE A 40 -16.98 -1.33 5.44
N ILE A 41 -15.79 -1.42 6.03
CA ILE A 41 -15.15 -0.26 6.69
C ILE A 41 -14.09 0.32 5.78
N GLY A 42 -14.16 1.62 5.51
CA GLY A 42 -13.10 2.38 4.87
C GLY A 42 -12.44 3.34 5.86
N PHE A 43 -11.11 3.29 5.94
CA PHE A 43 -10.31 4.28 6.63
C PHE A 43 -9.58 5.18 5.65
N ASP A 44 -9.60 6.49 5.92
CA ASP A 44 -8.79 7.47 5.19
C ASP A 44 -7.93 8.27 6.16
N LEU A 45 -6.61 8.02 6.12
CA LEU A 45 -5.61 8.76 6.90
C LEU A 45 -5.05 9.90 6.04
N GLY A 46 -5.77 11.01 6.05
CA GLY A 46 -5.39 12.24 5.37
C GLY A 46 -4.42 13.10 6.18
N THR A 47 -4.09 14.28 5.63
CA THR A 47 -3.12 15.20 6.25
C THR A 47 -3.67 15.99 7.43
N SER A 48 -5.00 16.04 7.59
CA SER A 48 -5.66 16.79 8.67
C SER A 48 -6.25 15.90 9.78
N GLY A 49 -6.34 14.59 9.53
CA GLY A 49 -6.96 13.65 10.44
C GLY A 49 -7.15 12.27 9.83
N ALA A 50 -7.81 11.40 10.60
CA ALA A 50 -8.30 10.11 10.13
C ALA A 50 -9.82 10.11 10.07
N ARG A 51 -10.38 9.45 9.06
CA ARG A 51 -11.82 9.22 8.90
C ARG A 51 -12.11 7.74 8.82
N MET A 52 -13.27 7.36 9.31
CA MET A 52 -13.85 6.04 9.13
C MET A 52 -15.24 6.20 8.53
N SER A 53 -15.52 5.39 7.52
CA SER A 53 -16.85 5.22 6.95
C SER A 53 -17.22 3.74 7.02
N ILE A 54 -18.45 3.44 7.41
CA ILE A 54 -19.03 2.11 7.23
C ILE A 54 -20.12 2.23 6.19
N VAL A 55 -19.99 1.46 5.11
CA VAL A 55 -20.98 1.40 4.05
C VAL A 55 -21.71 0.06 4.09
N GLU A 56 -23.01 0.07 3.82
CA GLU A 56 -23.88 -1.09 3.81
C GLU A 56 -24.44 -1.32 2.40
N LYS A 57 -24.36 -2.56 1.91
CA LYS A 57 -25.00 -2.94 0.64
C LYS A 57 -26.51 -2.98 0.81
N THR A 58 -27.23 -2.16 0.07
CA THR A 58 -28.70 -2.13 0.08
C THR A 58 -29.30 -3.26 -0.77
N SER A 59 -30.58 -3.54 -0.56
CA SER A 59 -31.35 -4.49 -1.39
C SER A 59 -31.45 -4.08 -2.87
N ALA A 60 -31.23 -2.80 -3.19
CA ALA A 60 -31.19 -2.30 -4.56
C ALA A 60 -29.79 -2.37 -5.20
N GLY A 61 -28.80 -2.92 -4.49
CA GLY A 61 -27.46 -3.18 -5.01
C GLY A 61 -26.48 -2.00 -4.99
N HIS A 62 -26.86 -0.87 -4.38
CA HIS A 62 -25.95 0.25 -4.11
C HIS A 62 -25.47 0.22 -2.65
N PHE A 63 -24.45 1.01 -2.34
CA PHE A 63 -23.87 1.12 -1.00
C PHE A 63 -24.28 2.45 -0.35
N ASP A 64 -24.85 2.38 0.85
CA ASP A 64 -25.20 3.54 1.67
C ASP A 64 -24.19 3.70 2.80
N GLU A 65 -23.72 4.93 3.04
CA GLU A 65 -22.91 5.24 4.23
C GLU A 65 -23.81 5.27 5.47
N VAL A 66 -23.57 4.34 6.40
CA VAL A 66 -24.38 4.15 7.61
C VAL A 66 -23.71 4.61 8.90
N VAL A 67 -22.38 4.74 8.89
CA VAL A 67 -21.60 5.31 10.00
C VAL A 67 -20.48 6.16 9.42
N THR A 68 -20.30 7.36 9.98
CA THR A 68 -19.20 8.26 9.61
C THR A 68 -18.58 8.82 10.88
N GLU A 69 -17.27 8.63 11.05
CA GLU A 69 -16.51 9.12 12.18
C GLU A 69 -15.23 9.80 11.72
N ALA A 70 -14.78 10.78 12.48
CA ALA A 70 -13.54 11.50 12.18
C ALA A 70 -12.79 11.91 13.44
N LEU A 71 -11.47 11.98 13.30
CA LEU A 71 -10.52 12.49 14.28
C LEU A 71 -9.60 13.48 13.58
N ALA A 72 -9.30 14.59 14.24
CA ALA A 72 -8.26 15.52 13.77
C ALA A 72 -6.90 15.11 14.36
N TRP A 73 -5.83 15.38 13.61
CA TRP A 73 -4.49 15.35 14.19
C TRP A 73 -4.33 16.55 15.14
N ASP A 74 -3.80 16.31 16.33
CA ASP A 74 -3.63 17.31 17.38
C ASP A 74 -2.42 16.97 18.27
N SER A 75 -2.31 17.58 19.46
CA SER A 75 -1.22 17.28 20.39
C SER A 75 -1.26 15.87 21.01
N ASN A 76 -2.38 15.14 20.87
CA ASN A 76 -2.60 13.79 21.42
C ASN A 76 -2.55 12.69 20.35
N LEU A 77 -2.75 13.06 19.07
CA LEU A 77 -2.63 12.23 17.88
C LEU A 77 -1.74 12.94 16.86
N ILE A 78 -0.46 12.60 16.86
CA ILE A 78 0.56 13.26 16.05
C ILE A 78 0.50 12.76 14.61
N PHE A 79 0.41 13.70 13.66
CA PHE A 79 0.20 13.40 12.24
C PHE A 79 1.33 12.58 11.58
N ASP A 80 2.55 12.62 12.12
CA ASP A 80 3.75 11.96 11.60
C ASP A 80 4.28 10.86 12.53
N ASP A 81 3.41 10.30 13.38
CA ASP A 81 3.74 9.16 14.24
C ASP A 81 2.89 7.94 13.87
N GLY A 82 3.57 6.83 13.56
CA GLY A 82 2.91 5.58 13.16
C GLY A 82 2.01 5.00 14.25
N ASN A 83 2.44 5.05 15.51
CA ASN A 83 1.65 4.53 16.63
C ASN A 83 0.38 5.37 16.82
N ASP A 84 0.45 6.68 16.60
CA ASP A 84 -0.73 7.55 16.66
C ASP A 84 -1.70 7.34 15.49
N TRP A 85 -1.22 6.98 14.29
CA TRP A 85 -2.11 6.53 13.21
C TRP A 85 -2.92 5.31 13.65
N ARG A 86 -2.23 4.31 14.20
CA ARG A 86 -2.86 3.09 14.70
C ARG A 86 -3.81 3.38 15.87
N LYS A 87 -3.43 4.26 16.79
CA LYS A 87 -4.30 4.72 17.88
C LYS A 87 -5.55 5.44 17.38
N ALA A 88 -5.46 6.22 16.31
CA ALA A 88 -6.63 6.85 15.70
C ALA A 88 -7.62 5.82 15.15
N ILE A 89 -7.13 4.76 14.49
CA ILE A 89 -7.95 3.62 14.05
C ILE A 89 -8.62 2.94 15.24
N ASP A 90 -7.88 2.69 16.33
CA ASP A 90 -8.44 2.12 17.55
C ASP A 90 -9.59 2.97 18.11
N MET A 91 -9.42 4.29 18.12
CA MET A 91 -10.44 5.22 18.60
C MET A 91 -11.67 5.24 17.69
N LEU A 92 -11.49 5.21 16.36
CA LEU A 92 -12.59 5.16 15.40
C LEU A 92 -13.39 3.86 15.52
N LEU A 93 -12.71 2.70 15.54
CA LEU A 93 -13.36 1.40 15.75
C LEU A 93 -14.07 1.32 17.11
N SER A 94 -13.47 1.90 18.17
CA SER A 94 -14.10 1.93 19.49
C SER A 94 -15.40 2.73 19.52
N ARG A 95 -15.56 3.74 18.66
CA ARG A 95 -16.81 4.52 18.57
C ARG A 95 -17.94 3.75 17.90
N ALA A 96 -17.63 2.87 16.95
CA ALA A 96 -18.61 2.00 16.30
C ALA A 96 -18.87 0.69 17.05
N LYS A 97 -18.01 0.33 18.01
CA LYS A 97 -18.15 -0.90 18.80
C LYS A 97 -19.53 -1.03 19.44
N GLY A 98 -20.19 -2.17 19.22
CA GLY A 98 -21.51 -2.48 19.75
C GLY A 98 -22.67 -2.02 18.86
N MET A 99 -22.40 -1.37 17.73
CA MET A 99 -23.38 -1.17 16.68
C MET A 99 -23.58 -2.48 15.91
N GLU A 100 -24.82 -2.79 15.53
CA GLU A 100 -25.20 -4.00 14.78
C GLU A 100 -24.47 -4.13 13.42
N VAL A 101 -24.02 -3.01 12.85
CA VAL A 101 -23.26 -3.01 11.60
C VAL A 101 -21.90 -3.72 11.73
N MET A 102 -21.30 -3.73 12.92
CA MET A 102 -19.95 -4.28 13.14
C MET A 102 -19.90 -5.80 12.94
N ASP A 103 -20.96 -6.50 13.34
CA ASP A 103 -21.08 -7.96 13.18
C ASP A 103 -21.21 -8.40 11.71
N ARG A 104 -21.54 -7.46 10.82
CA ARG A 104 -21.78 -7.69 9.38
C ARG A 104 -20.64 -7.20 8.50
N VAL A 105 -19.56 -6.68 9.10
CA VAL A 105 -18.39 -6.19 8.36
C VAL A 105 -17.69 -7.37 7.69
N LYS A 106 -17.58 -7.31 6.36
CA LYS A 106 -16.93 -8.33 5.52
C LYS A 106 -15.49 -7.98 5.15
N ALA A 107 -15.17 -6.69 5.06
CA ALA A 107 -13.81 -6.26 4.78
C ALA A 107 -13.52 -4.87 5.34
N ILE A 108 -12.22 -4.61 5.49
CA ILE A 108 -11.66 -3.31 5.87
C ILE A 108 -10.69 -2.88 4.78
N CYS A 109 -10.82 -1.64 4.31
CA CYS A 109 -9.82 -1.01 3.46
C CYS A 109 -9.21 0.21 4.14
N VAL A 110 -7.92 0.46 3.86
CA VAL A 110 -7.17 1.56 4.45
C VAL A 110 -6.49 2.36 3.35
N SER A 111 -6.83 3.64 3.27
CA SER A 111 -6.18 4.63 2.44
C SER A 111 -5.28 5.52 3.30
N GLY A 112 -4.09 5.83 2.78
CA GLY A 112 -3.12 6.70 3.41
C GLY A 112 -2.68 7.84 2.49
N THR A 113 -2.04 8.84 3.07
CA THR A 113 -1.48 9.95 2.31
C THR A 113 -0.26 9.46 1.51
N SER A 114 -0.31 9.55 0.17
CA SER A 114 0.73 9.03 -0.71
C SER A 114 2.14 9.54 -0.39
N ALA A 115 3.16 8.71 -0.69
CA ALA A 115 4.57 8.96 -0.34
C ALA A 115 4.86 9.08 1.16
N THR A 116 3.89 8.83 2.04
CA THR A 116 4.12 8.73 3.48
C THR A 116 4.60 7.33 3.80
N CYS A 117 5.78 7.22 4.40
CA CYS A 117 6.39 5.95 4.76
C CYS A 117 7.14 6.03 6.08
N LEU A 118 7.37 4.88 6.68
CA LEU A 118 8.20 4.67 7.85
C LEU A 118 8.98 3.35 7.69
N LEU A 119 9.94 3.11 8.58
CA LEU A 119 10.54 1.77 8.69
C LEU A 119 10.03 1.08 9.94
N VAL A 120 9.73 -0.20 9.81
CA VAL A 120 9.38 -1.09 10.91
C VAL A 120 10.39 -2.21 11.06
N LYS A 121 10.45 -2.83 12.23
CA LYS A 121 11.15 -4.10 12.43
C LYS A 121 10.44 -5.22 11.69
N ARG A 122 11.21 -6.00 10.92
CA ARG A 122 10.68 -7.06 10.05
C ARG A 122 9.79 -8.08 10.78
N HIS A 123 10.16 -8.43 12.01
CA HIS A 123 9.51 -9.51 12.77
C HIS A 123 8.41 -9.05 13.73
N SER A 124 8.38 -7.77 14.12
CA SER A 124 7.41 -7.26 15.12
C SER A 124 6.50 -6.16 14.59
N LEU A 125 6.80 -5.59 13.41
CA LEU A 125 6.18 -4.36 12.90
C LEU A 125 6.37 -3.13 13.81
N ASP A 126 7.21 -3.21 14.84
CA ASP A 126 7.52 -2.05 15.67
C ASP A 126 8.17 -0.96 14.82
N VAL A 127 7.70 0.28 14.98
CA VAL A 127 8.26 1.43 14.26
C VAL A 127 9.73 1.61 14.68
N SER A 128 10.65 1.36 13.75
CA SER A 128 12.09 1.52 13.98
C SER A 128 12.58 2.91 13.59
N ARG A 129 11.94 3.53 12.59
CA ARG A 129 12.22 4.91 12.16
C ARG A 129 10.92 5.68 12.00
N LYS A 130 10.91 6.90 12.56
CA LYS A 130 9.75 7.81 12.51
C LYS A 130 9.30 8.04 11.06
N ALA A 131 8.00 8.22 10.86
CA ALA A 131 7.44 8.49 9.55
C ALA A 131 8.03 9.74 8.89
N ARG A 132 8.26 9.63 7.58
CA ARG A 132 8.56 10.75 6.68
C ARG A 132 7.33 10.99 5.80
N MET A 133 6.54 11.99 6.19
CA MET A 133 5.30 12.38 5.51
C MET A 133 5.52 12.82 4.06
N TYR A 134 4.44 12.93 3.28
CA TYR A 134 4.46 13.37 1.88
C TYR A 134 5.23 14.67 1.61
N ASN A 135 5.29 15.58 2.59
CA ASN A 135 5.98 16.88 2.51
C ASN A 135 7.42 16.84 3.03
N PHE A 136 7.91 15.69 3.50
CA PHE A 136 9.32 15.51 3.83
C PHE A 136 10.13 15.54 2.53
N ASP A 137 10.90 16.61 2.34
CA ASP A 137 11.84 16.77 1.23
C ASP A 137 13.25 16.47 1.73
N VAL A 138 13.94 15.50 1.10
CA VAL A 138 15.33 15.17 1.45
C VAL A 138 16.27 16.36 1.26
N LYS A 139 15.94 17.33 0.40
CA LYS A 139 16.69 18.57 0.20
C LYS A 139 16.41 19.66 1.24
N GLY A 140 15.51 19.41 2.20
CA GLY A 140 15.21 20.36 3.27
C GLY A 140 16.40 20.65 4.19
N GLY A 141 17.40 19.76 4.21
CA GLY A 141 18.69 19.96 4.87
C GLY A 141 19.85 20.10 3.88
N SER A 142 21.00 20.53 4.38
CA SER A 142 22.28 20.48 3.65
C SER A 142 23.24 19.59 4.41
N SER A 143 23.44 18.37 3.92
CA SER A 143 24.41 17.42 4.45
C SER A 143 25.03 16.59 3.32
N PRO A 144 26.24 16.01 3.51
CA PRO A 144 26.84 15.12 2.52
C PRO A 144 25.96 13.91 2.17
N ALA A 145 25.15 13.44 3.11
CA ALA A 145 24.17 12.37 2.87
C ALA A 145 23.13 12.78 1.81
N VAL A 146 22.62 14.03 1.87
CA VAL A 146 21.67 14.53 0.87
C VAL A 146 22.31 14.62 -0.51
N GLU A 147 23.55 15.10 -0.59
CA GLU A 147 24.29 15.18 -1.85
C GLU A 147 24.46 13.78 -2.47
N ASN A 148 24.91 12.80 -1.68
CA ASN A 148 25.07 11.42 -2.15
C ASN A 148 23.73 10.79 -2.59
N VAL A 149 22.63 11.00 -1.85
CA VAL A 149 21.29 10.54 -2.26
C VAL A 149 20.92 11.07 -3.64
N MET A 150 21.19 12.36 -3.91
CA MET A 150 20.87 12.95 -5.21
C MET A 150 21.77 12.42 -6.32
N GLU A 151 23.06 12.21 -6.06
CA GLU A 151 23.99 11.58 -7.01
C GLU A 151 23.57 10.15 -7.37
N LEU A 152 23.13 9.36 -6.37
CA LEU A 152 22.58 8.02 -6.60
C LEU A 152 21.32 8.07 -7.47
N ILE A 153 20.40 8.99 -7.17
CA ILE A 153 19.19 9.18 -7.98
C ILE A 153 19.55 9.53 -9.43
N ASP A 154 20.47 10.47 -9.63
CA ASP A 154 20.88 10.90 -10.96
C ASP A 154 21.61 9.80 -11.76
N LYS A 155 22.34 8.93 -11.06
CA LYS A 155 23.11 7.85 -11.67
C LYS A 155 22.26 6.65 -12.09
N TYR A 156 21.28 6.25 -11.28
CA TYR A 156 20.59 4.97 -11.48
C TYR A 156 19.12 5.11 -11.88
N VAL A 157 18.43 6.18 -11.49
CA VAL A 157 16.99 6.31 -11.73
C VAL A 157 16.77 6.84 -13.15
N PRO A 158 15.95 6.16 -13.99
CA PRO A 158 15.71 6.59 -15.36
C PRO A 158 15.24 8.05 -15.46
N ASP A 159 15.64 8.74 -16.52
CA ASP A 159 15.24 10.12 -16.75
C ASP A 159 13.71 10.25 -16.78
N LYS A 160 13.20 11.32 -16.17
CA LYS A 160 11.76 11.64 -16.05
C LYS A 160 10.94 10.60 -15.27
N HIS A 161 11.56 9.62 -14.62
CA HIS A 161 10.84 8.69 -13.75
C HIS A 161 10.30 9.39 -12.49
N THR A 162 9.13 8.96 -12.04
CA THR A 162 8.48 9.44 -10.80
C THR A 162 9.32 9.25 -9.54
N ALA A 163 10.25 8.29 -9.52
CA ALA A 163 11.08 7.94 -8.37
C ALA A 163 12.21 8.96 -8.14
N ARG A 164 12.41 9.91 -9.06
CA ARG A 164 13.37 11.02 -8.91
C ARG A 164 12.87 12.13 -7.98
N ALA A 165 11.60 12.10 -7.56
CA ALA A 165 11.04 13.11 -6.69
C ALA A 165 11.77 13.14 -5.33
N THR A 166 12.19 14.32 -4.89
CA THR A 166 12.92 14.50 -3.61
C THR A 166 12.03 14.25 -2.38
N THR A 167 10.71 14.31 -2.57
CA THR A 167 9.69 13.94 -1.58
C THR A 167 9.17 12.51 -1.76
N GLY A 168 9.72 11.76 -2.72
CA GLY A 168 9.33 10.38 -3.01
C GLY A 168 9.90 9.37 -2.01
N THR A 169 9.27 8.20 -1.95
CA THR A 169 9.66 7.11 -1.03
C THR A 169 11.09 6.63 -1.28
N LEU A 170 11.55 6.58 -2.53
CA LEU A 170 12.94 6.18 -2.85
C LEU A 170 13.98 7.09 -2.20
N ALA A 171 13.82 8.41 -2.36
CA ALA A 171 14.74 9.39 -1.78
C ALA A 171 14.78 9.27 -0.25
N LYS A 172 13.63 9.04 0.39
CA LYS A 172 13.52 8.83 1.85
C LYS A 172 14.22 7.56 2.30
N LEU A 173 14.09 6.46 1.56
CA LEU A 173 14.77 5.20 1.86
C LEU A 173 16.30 5.36 1.77
N LEU A 174 16.78 6.00 0.70
CA LEU A 174 18.21 6.24 0.51
C LEU A 174 18.78 7.14 1.61
N LEU A 175 18.07 8.22 1.96
CA LEU A 175 18.52 9.09 3.04
C LEU A 175 18.57 8.37 4.39
N TRP A 176 17.61 7.49 4.69
CA TRP A 176 17.71 6.66 5.91
C TRP A 176 18.94 5.75 5.89
N SER A 177 19.25 5.12 4.75
CA SER A 177 20.44 4.27 4.61
C SER A 177 21.74 5.05 4.87
N GLU A 178 21.81 6.29 4.36
CA GLU A 178 22.96 7.19 4.56
C GLU A 178 23.11 7.69 6.00
N GLU A 179 21.99 8.01 6.66
CA GLU A 179 21.99 8.43 8.06
C GLU A 179 22.43 7.30 8.99
N GLN A 180 21.95 6.08 8.70
CA GLN A 180 22.28 4.88 9.44
C GLN A 180 21.94 3.64 8.62
N SER A 181 22.90 2.72 8.50
CA SER A 181 22.70 1.43 7.84
C SER A 181 21.41 0.73 8.31
N LEU A 182 20.66 0.20 7.34
CA LEU A 182 19.44 -0.54 7.59
C LEU A 182 19.75 -1.88 8.27
N SER A 183 18.96 -2.29 9.26
CA SER A 183 19.16 -3.55 9.99
C SER A 183 17.85 -4.16 10.48
N ASP A 184 17.42 -5.24 9.82
CA ASP A 184 16.16 -5.95 10.08
C ASP A 184 14.94 -5.00 10.02
N GLU A 185 14.96 -4.10 9.05
CA GLU A 185 13.95 -3.07 8.83
C GLU A 185 13.27 -3.28 7.49
N VAL A 186 11.95 -3.07 7.45
CA VAL A 186 11.12 -3.09 6.25
C VAL A 186 10.48 -1.73 6.06
N LEU A 187 10.45 -1.26 4.83
CA LEU A 187 9.74 -0.07 4.40
C LEU A 187 8.24 -0.36 4.34
N CYS A 188 7.46 0.46 5.05
CA CYS A 188 6.00 0.42 4.97
C CYS A 188 5.46 1.81 4.65
N HIS A 189 4.48 1.88 3.74
CA HIS A 189 3.67 3.09 3.61
C HIS A 189 2.65 3.18 4.74
N GLN A 190 2.04 4.36 4.89
CA GLN A 190 1.07 4.62 5.96
C GLN A 190 -0.07 3.61 6.01
N SER A 191 -0.71 3.33 4.87
CA SER A 191 -1.78 2.34 4.75
C SER A 191 -1.27 0.93 5.03
N ASP A 192 -0.11 0.57 4.47
CA ASP A 192 0.52 -0.74 4.69
C ASP A 192 0.72 -1.01 6.18
N PHE A 193 1.34 -0.07 6.89
CA PHE A 193 1.61 -0.18 8.32
C PHE A 193 0.32 -0.38 9.13
N VAL A 194 -0.71 0.43 8.85
CA VAL A 194 -1.99 0.32 9.55
C VAL A 194 -2.65 -1.03 9.28
N SER A 195 -2.74 -1.45 8.02
CA SER A 195 -3.34 -2.74 7.64
C SER A 195 -2.60 -3.91 8.29
N LEU A 196 -1.27 -3.94 8.19
CA LEU A 196 -0.44 -4.98 8.80
C LEU A 196 -0.61 -4.99 10.33
N SER A 197 -0.69 -3.83 10.98
CA SER A 197 -0.92 -3.77 12.44
C SER A 197 -2.29 -4.35 12.84
N LEU A 198 -3.32 -4.24 11.99
CA LEU A 198 -4.63 -4.87 12.23
C LEU A 198 -4.58 -6.39 12.02
N MET A 199 -3.76 -6.86 11.08
CA MET A 199 -3.61 -8.29 10.76
C MET A 199 -2.76 -9.04 11.78
N TYR A 200 -1.73 -8.40 12.32
CA TYR A 200 -0.70 -9.08 13.11
C TYR A 200 -0.72 -8.74 14.61
N GLU A 201 -1.56 -7.82 15.10
CA GLU A 201 -1.64 -7.51 16.55
C GLU A 201 -1.98 -8.77 17.36
N GLY A 202 -1.15 -9.05 18.37
CA GLY A 202 -1.37 -10.13 19.32
C GLY A 202 -1.07 -11.54 18.78
N LEU A 203 -0.53 -11.64 17.55
CA LEU A 203 0.07 -12.88 17.07
C LEU A 203 1.45 -13.10 17.72
N ASN A 204 1.90 -14.34 17.79
CA ASN A 204 3.18 -14.68 18.41
C ASN A 204 4.35 -14.37 17.46
N ASP A 205 5.55 -14.25 18.04
CA ASP A 205 6.80 -13.98 17.30
C ASP A 205 7.21 -15.12 16.32
N GLU A 206 6.47 -16.24 16.31
CA GLU A 206 6.68 -17.36 15.38
C GLU A 206 5.91 -17.19 14.06
N VAL A 207 5.01 -16.20 13.94
CA VAL A 207 4.33 -15.90 12.69
C VAL A 207 5.27 -15.13 11.75
N ASP A 208 5.52 -15.70 10.57
CA ASP A 208 6.20 -14.99 9.50
C ASP A 208 5.32 -13.84 8.96
N ILE A 209 5.76 -12.61 9.18
CA ILE A 209 5.07 -11.41 8.72
C ILE A 209 5.34 -11.22 7.22
N THR A 210 4.27 -11.24 6.43
CA THR A 210 4.34 -10.91 5.00
C THR A 210 3.92 -9.45 4.82
N THR A 211 4.84 -8.60 4.37
CA THR A 211 4.56 -7.19 4.14
C THR A 211 3.96 -6.96 2.75
N HIS A 212 2.87 -6.21 2.71
CA HIS A 212 2.12 -5.95 1.48
C HIS A 212 2.09 -4.44 1.19
N CYS A 213 2.04 -4.08 -0.08
CA CYS A 213 1.79 -2.72 -0.53
C CYS A 213 1.03 -2.77 -1.87
N ASP A 214 0.11 -1.85 -2.11
CA ASP A 214 -0.47 -1.74 -3.45
C ASP A 214 0.42 -0.92 -4.39
N PHE A 215 0.25 -1.13 -5.69
CA PHE A 215 1.07 -0.44 -6.69
C PHE A 215 0.88 1.09 -6.74
N HIS A 216 -0.23 1.67 -6.24
CA HIS A 216 -0.38 3.13 -6.19
C HIS A 216 0.51 3.75 -5.12
N ASN A 217 0.63 3.09 -3.97
CA ASN A 217 1.47 3.55 -2.88
C ASN A 217 2.96 3.39 -3.17
N ILE A 218 3.37 2.28 -3.79
CA ILE A 218 4.79 2.00 -4.05
C ILE A 218 5.35 2.63 -5.34
N LEU A 219 4.51 3.28 -6.16
CA LEU A 219 4.93 3.89 -7.43
C LEU A 219 6.08 4.91 -7.27
N LYS A 220 6.09 5.68 -6.16
CA LYS A 220 7.14 6.67 -5.87
C LYS A 220 8.42 6.06 -5.30
N LEU A 221 8.42 4.77 -5.01
CA LEU A 221 9.63 4.00 -4.72
C LEU A 221 10.35 3.59 -6.02
N GLY A 222 9.60 3.38 -7.10
CA GLY A 222 10.14 2.96 -8.39
C GLY A 222 9.67 1.59 -8.87
N TYR A 223 8.66 1.00 -8.23
CA TYR A 223 8.03 -0.23 -8.72
C TYR A 223 7.47 -0.06 -10.14
N ASP A 224 7.68 -1.05 -11.00
CA ASP A 224 7.17 -1.05 -12.38
C ASP A 224 5.79 -1.68 -12.42
N VAL A 225 4.76 -0.84 -12.57
CA VAL A 225 3.35 -1.29 -12.60
C VAL A 225 2.96 -2.00 -13.89
N ARG A 226 3.80 -1.96 -14.93
CA ARG A 226 3.53 -2.66 -16.21
C ARG A 226 4.00 -4.10 -16.14
N GLU A 227 5.21 -4.28 -15.61
CA GLU A 227 5.84 -5.60 -15.46
C GLU A 227 5.55 -6.25 -14.09
N LEU A 228 4.91 -5.50 -13.18
CA LEU A 228 4.59 -5.92 -11.82
C LEU A 228 5.82 -6.43 -11.05
N GLU A 229 6.92 -5.70 -11.14
CA GLU A 229 8.17 -6.05 -10.48
C GLU A 229 8.94 -4.83 -9.94
N TYR A 230 9.87 -5.12 -9.04
CA TYR A 230 10.94 -4.19 -8.68
C TYR A 230 11.98 -4.18 -9.81
N PRO A 231 12.12 -3.08 -10.56
CA PRO A 231 12.92 -3.08 -11.78
C PRO A 231 14.41 -3.21 -11.46
N SER A 232 15.15 -3.81 -12.39
CA SER A 232 16.60 -4.09 -12.24
C SER A 232 17.45 -2.88 -11.86
N TRP A 233 17.13 -1.69 -12.38
CA TRP A 233 17.84 -0.45 -12.03
C TRP A 233 17.69 -0.11 -10.54
N MET A 234 16.52 -0.36 -9.95
CA MET A 234 16.24 -0.06 -8.55
C MET A 234 16.95 -1.05 -7.65
N MET A 235 16.88 -2.34 -7.97
CA MET A 235 17.60 -3.38 -7.22
C MET A 235 19.11 -3.14 -7.25
N LYS A 236 19.65 -2.71 -8.40
CA LYS A 236 21.06 -2.32 -8.54
C LYS A 236 21.41 -1.08 -7.71
N LEU A 237 20.57 -0.04 -7.75
CA LEU A 237 20.74 1.17 -6.93
C LEU A 237 20.80 0.82 -5.44
N LEU A 238 19.87 0.00 -4.95
CA LEU A 238 19.82 -0.35 -3.53
C LEU A 238 21.04 -1.18 -3.14
N LYS A 239 21.39 -2.19 -3.94
CA LYS A 239 22.50 -3.11 -3.64
C LYS A 239 23.88 -2.48 -3.78
N GLU A 240 24.15 -1.86 -4.92
CA GLU A 240 25.48 -1.35 -5.26
C GLU A 240 25.66 0.13 -4.92
N GLY A 241 24.59 0.92 -5.03
CA GLY A 241 24.63 2.37 -4.77
C GLY A 241 24.49 2.68 -3.29
N ALA A 242 23.41 2.19 -2.66
CA ALA A 242 23.05 2.49 -1.28
C ALA A 242 23.61 1.48 -0.26
N ASN A 243 24.37 0.48 -0.73
CA ASN A 243 24.99 -0.57 0.08
C ASN A 243 23.98 -1.34 0.96
N ILE A 244 22.81 -1.64 0.41
CA ILE A 244 21.79 -2.49 1.03
C ILE A 244 21.96 -3.90 0.46
N PRO A 245 22.66 -4.82 1.16
CA PRO A 245 23.12 -6.09 0.57
C PRO A 245 21.96 -6.99 0.10
N ASN A 246 20.85 -6.94 0.82
CA ASN A 246 19.61 -7.68 0.54
C ASN A 246 18.46 -6.66 0.40
N PRO A 247 18.24 -6.05 -0.77
CA PRO A 247 17.15 -5.08 -0.94
C PRO A 247 15.75 -5.69 -0.76
N GLU A 248 15.55 -6.94 -1.18
CA GLU A 248 14.30 -7.71 -1.02
C GLU A 248 13.81 -7.79 0.44
N ASP A 249 14.76 -7.68 1.35
CA ASP A 249 14.62 -7.78 2.78
C ASP A 249 14.08 -6.48 3.40
N VAL A 250 14.24 -5.36 2.69
CA VAL A 250 13.81 -4.01 3.09
C VAL A 250 12.54 -3.58 2.37
N LEU A 251 12.28 -4.12 1.19
CA LEU A 251 11.10 -3.80 0.39
C LEU A 251 9.88 -4.60 0.87
N PRO A 252 8.64 -4.11 0.65
CA PRO A 252 7.45 -4.93 0.81
C PRO A 252 7.57 -6.24 0.02
N SER A 253 7.31 -7.37 0.66
CA SER A 253 7.53 -8.69 0.07
C SER A 253 6.50 -9.04 -0.99
N LYS A 254 5.31 -8.47 -0.91
CA LYS A 254 4.26 -8.58 -1.94
C LYS A 254 3.76 -7.22 -2.36
N VAL A 255 3.66 -7.01 -3.67
CA VAL A 255 2.95 -5.87 -4.26
C VAL A 255 1.68 -6.38 -4.93
N VAL A 256 0.55 -5.77 -4.59
CA VAL A 256 -0.79 -6.22 -4.99
C VAL A 256 -1.56 -5.13 -5.73
N SER A 257 -2.70 -5.51 -6.32
CA SER A 257 -3.61 -4.51 -6.88
C SER A 257 -4.35 -3.73 -5.79
N PRO A 258 -4.65 -2.43 -5.97
CA PRO A 258 -5.52 -1.70 -5.07
C PRO A 258 -6.88 -2.39 -4.93
N GLY A 259 -7.29 -2.67 -3.71
CA GLY A 259 -8.54 -3.38 -3.40
C GLY A 259 -8.40 -4.90 -3.35
N GLU A 260 -7.24 -5.46 -3.72
CA GLU A 260 -6.99 -6.89 -3.58
C GLU A 260 -6.92 -7.29 -2.09
N PRO A 261 -7.64 -8.35 -1.65
CA PRO A 261 -7.55 -8.83 -0.27
C PRO A 261 -6.13 -9.31 0.08
N ILE A 262 -5.55 -8.74 1.13
CA ILE A 262 -4.19 -9.08 1.58
C ILE A 262 -4.14 -10.04 2.79
N GLY A 263 -5.29 -10.34 3.37
CA GLY A 263 -5.44 -11.27 4.49
C GLY A 263 -6.58 -10.91 5.43
N VAL A 264 -6.61 -11.56 6.59
CA VAL A 264 -7.63 -11.36 7.63
C VAL A 264 -7.06 -10.55 8.80
N ILE A 265 -7.92 -9.78 9.47
CA ILE A 265 -7.56 -9.13 10.73
C ILE A 265 -7.24 -10.17 11.79
N SER A 266 -6.43 -9.80 12.79
CA SER A 266 -6.10 -10.73 13.86
C SER A 266 -7.34 -11.04 14.71
N PRO A 267 -7.45 -12.26 15.28
CA PRO A 267 -8.55 -12.59 16.18
C PRO A 267 -8.63 -11.68 17.42
N VAL A 268 -7.49 -11.12 17.84
CA VAL A 268 -7.42 -10.14 18.94
C VAL A 268 -8.10 -8.84 18.53
N VAL A 269 -7.81 -8.32 17.34
CA VAL A 269 -8.45 -7.12 16.79
C VAL A 269 -9.94 -7.34 16.58
N ALA A 270 -10.32 -8.47 15.97
CA ALA A 270 -11.72 -8.80 15.72
C ALA A 270 -12.53 -8.83 17.03
N SER A 271 -12.05 -9.57 18.04
CA SER A 271 -12.68 -9.65 19.37
C SER A 271 -12.72 -8.30 20.10
N LYS A 272 -11.65 -7.50 20.00
CA LYS A 272 -11.55 -6.18 20.64
C LYS A 272 -12.66 -5.23 20.15
N TYR A 273 -13.02 -5.30 18.87
CA TYR A 273 -13.96 -4.37 18.23
C TYR A 273 -15.33 -4.96 17.90
N GLY A 274 -15.54 -6.26 18.09
CA GLY A 274 -16.79 -6.93 17.73
C GLY A 274 -16.95 -7.04 16.21
N LEU A 275 -15.86 -7.36 15.51
CA LEU A 275 -15.86 -7.67 14.08
C LEU A 275 -15.92 -9.19 13.90
N SER A 276 -16.39 -9.62 12.72
CA SER A 276 -16.31 -11.01 12.29
C SER A 276 -14.85 -11.49 12.26
N ASN A 277 -14.62 -12.77 12.61
CA ASN A 277 -13.35 -13.46 12.37
C ASN A 277 -13.31 -14.18 11.01
N ASP A 278 -14.46 -14.25 10.33
CA ASP A 278 -14.66 -14.90 9.04
C ASP A 278 -14.36 -13.94 7.89
#